data_AF-A0A3D4AZZ1-F1
#
_entry.id   AF-A0A3D4AZZ1-F1
#
_cell.length_a   1.000
_cell.length_b   1.000
_cell.length_c   1.000
_cell.angle_alpha   90.00
_cell.angle_beta   90.00
_cell.angle_gamma   90.00
#
_symmetry.space_group_name_H-M   'P 1'
#
loop_
_entity.id
_entity.type
_entity.pdbx_description
1 polymer ?
#
loop_
_entity_poly.entity_id
_entity_poly.type
_entity_poly.pdbx_seq_one_letter_code
_entity_poly.pdbx_strand_id
1 'polypeptide(L)' 'TSADEVIDHIVACVGQTMASCGRERVRGVGVGTPGLIIEETGTIVFAPNVPGWTDLPLKSLLEQRLDLPVMIENDA' A
#
# COMPACT_ATOMS: atom_id res chain seq x y z
N THR A 1 -4.16 4.31 15.50
CA THR A 1 -3.56 3.27 14.67
C THR A 1 -2.25 3.81 14.13
N SER A 2 -1.14 3.10 14.29
CA SER A 2 0.14 3.51 13.69
C SER A 2 0.14 3.26 12.18
N ALA A 3 1.10 3.85 11.45
CA ALA A 3 1.27 3.54 10.03
C ALA A 3 1.53 2.05 9.79
N ASP A 4 2.38 1.44 10.64
CA ASP A 4 2.68 0.01 10.59
C ASP A 4 1.44 -0.87 10.78
N GLU A 5 0.57 -0.53 11.74
CA GLU A 5 -0.67 -1.27 11.95
C GLU A 5 -1.58 -1.24 10.72
N VAL A 6 -1.65 -0.10 10.01
CA VAL A 6 -2.44 -0.02 8.76
C VAL A 6 -1.79 -0.87 7.66
N ILE A 7 -0.47 -0.79 7.51
CA ILE A 7 0.28 -1.59 6.53
C ILE A 7 0.10 -3.09 6.79
N ASP A 8 0.18 -3.52 8.05
CA ASP A 8 -0.04 -4.91 8.43
C ASP A 8 -1.45 -5.39 8.07
N HIS A 9 -2.47 -4.56 8.28
CA HIS A 9 -3.83 -4.86 7.85
C HIS A 9 -3.97 -4.96 6.33
N ILE A 10 -3.32 -4.06 5.57
CA ILE A 10 -3.30 -4.12 4.10
C ILE A 10 -2.68 -5.46 3.64
N VAL A 11 -1.52 -5.82 4.21
CA VAL A 11 -0.81 -7.06 3.87
C VAL A 11 -1.66 -8.28 4.18
N ALA A 12 -2.30 -8.32 5.35
CA ALA A 12 -3.19 -9.41 5.73
C ALA A 12 -4.39 -9.55 4.76
N CYS A 13 -5.02 -8.43 4.39
CA CYS A 13 -6.16 -8.43 3.48
C CYS A 13 -5.78 -8.92 2.06
N VAL A 14 -4.64 -8.48 1.54
CA VAL A 14 -4.13 -8.96 0.24
C VAL A 14 -3.76 -10.44 0.34
N GLY A 15 -3.13 -10.87 1.44
CA GLY A 15 -2.82 -12.27 1.72
C GLY A 15 -4.04 -13.18 1.69
N GLN A 16 -5.15 -12.77 2.32
CA GLN A 16 -6.43 -13.49 2.29
C GLN A 16 -7.00 -13.59 0.87
N THR A 17 -6.92 -12.51 0.10
CA THR A 17 -7.35 -12.51 -1.30
C THR A 17 -6.54 -13.51 -2.12
N MET A 18 -5.21 -13.48 -2.01
CA MET A 18 -4.31 -14.41 -2.71
C MET A 18 -4.58 -15.87 -2.33
N ALA A 19 -4.84 -16.14 -1.04
CA ALA A 19 -5.20 -17.48 -0.58
C ALA A 19 -6.55 -17.97 -1.14
N SER A 20 -7.51 -17.06 -1.36
CA SER A 20 -8.84 -17.40 -1.87
C SER A 20 -8.87 -17.67 -3.38
N CYS A 21 -8.04 -16.98 -4.17
CA CYS A 21 -8.10 -17.03 -5.63
C CYS A 21 -6.90 -17.71 -6.30
N GLY A 22 -5.82 -17.99 -5.55
CA GLY A 22 -4.54 -18.48 -6.06
C GLY A 22 -3.53 -17.34 -6.24
N ARG A 23 -2.37 -17.43 -5.57
CA ARG A 23 -1.33 -16.40 -5.56
C ARG A 23 -0.83 -16.05 -6.96
N GLU A 24 -0.73 -17.06 -7.83
CA GLU A 24 -0.27 -16.95 -9.21
C GLU A 24 -1.23 -16.16 -10.11
N ARG A 25 -2.50 -16.01 -9.70
CA ARG A 25 -3.51 -15.24 -10.42
C ARG A 25 -3.46 -13.75 -10.09
N VAL A 26 -2.77 -13.36 -9.02
CA VAL A 26 -2.59 -11.95 -8.63
C VAL A 26 -1.29 -11.42 -9.24
N ARG A 27 -1.43 -10.39 -10.08
CA ARG A 27 -0.31 -9.81 -10.85
C ARG A 27 0.31 -8.57 -10.20
N GLY A 28 -0.39 -7.94 -9.27
CA GLY A 28 0.05 -6.73 -8.58
C GLY A 28 -1.06 -6.17 -7.69
N VAL A 29 -0.74 -5.10 -6.96
CA VAL A 29 -1.68 -4.39 -6.07
C VAL A 29 -1.70 -2.91 -6.42
N GLY A 30 -2.90 -2.37 -6.62
CA GLY A 30 -3.13 -0.93 -6.68
C GLY A 30 -3.67 -0.43 -5.35
N VAL A 31 -3.14 0.67 -4.83
CA VAL A 31 -3.61 1.32 -3.61
C VAL A 31 -4.02 2.75 -3.94
N GLY A 32 -5.32 3.03 -3.85
CA GLY A 32 -5.84 4.39 -3.82
C GLY A 32 -5.79 4.93 -2.39
N THR A 33 -5.22 6.10 -2.20
CA THR A 33 -5.09 6.71 -0.87
C THR A 33 -5.20 8.24 -0.93
N PRO A 34 -5.76 8.86 0.12
CA PRO A 34 -5.65 10.30 0.27
C PRO A 34 -4.20 10.71 0.52
N GLY A 35 -3.87 11.94 0.14
CA GLY A 35 -2.61 12.58 0.47
C GLY A 35 -1.83 13.09 -0.73
N LEU A 36 -0.73 13.76 -0.44
CA LEU A 36 0.24 14.19 -1.44
C LEU A 36 1.20 13.03 -1.74
N ILE A 37 1.22 12.57 -2.98
CA ILE A 37 1.97 11.39 -3.41
C ILE A 37 3.03 11.81 -4.44
N ILE A 38 4.25 11.27 -4.30
CA ILE A 38 5.25 11.28 -5.37
C ILE A 38 5.04 10.02 -6.20
N GLU A 39 4.35 10.14 -7.34
CA GLU A 39 3.92 9.01 -8.18
C GLU A 39 5.07 8.06 -8.56
N GLU A 40 6.22 8.61 -8.93
CA GLU A 40 7.39 7.84 -9.37
C GLU A 40 7.88 6.85 -8.30
N THR A 41 7.84 7.26 -7.04
CA THR A 41 8.30 6.45 -5.90
C THR A 41 7.16 5.81 -5.13
N GLY A 42 5.91 6.24 -5.34
CA GLY A 42 4.76 5.88 -4.52
C GLY A 42 4.92 6.26 -3.04
N THR A 43 5.65 7.35 -2.77
CA THR A 43 5.85 7.89 -1.43
C THR A 43 4.71 8.83 -1.07
N ILE A 44 4.12 8.63 0.11
CA ILE A 44 3.13 9.54 0.69
C ILE A 44 3.90 10.60 1.46
N VAL A 45 4.02 11.79 0.86
CA VAL A 45 4.67 12.94 1.47
C VAL A 45 3.89 13.37 2.70
N PHE A 46 2.55 13.44 2.57
CA PHE A 46 1.68 13.83 3.66
C PHE A 46 0.24 13.38 3.43
N ALA A 47 -0.36 12.71 4.41
CA ALA A 47 -1.79 12.39 4.44
C ALA A 47 -2.44 12.93 5.74
N PRO A 48 -3.20 14.04 5.69
CA PRO A 48 -3.69 14.71 6.90
C PRO A 48 -4.68 13.86 7.71
N ASN A 49 -5.38 12.94 7.03
CA ASN A 49 -6.41 12.10 7.63
C ASN A 49 -5.88 10.77 8.17
N VAL A 50 -4.57 10.48 7.99
CA VAL A 50 -3.97 9.21 8.40
C VAL A 50 -2.75 9.49 9.28
N PRO A 51 -2.88 9.39 10.62
CA PRO A 51 -1.78 9.64 11.53
C PRO A 51 -0.55 8.77 11.23
N GLY A 52 0.63 9.40 11.21
CA GLY A 52 1.90 8.72 10.95
C GLY A 52 2.24 8.53 9.47
N TRP A 53 1.41 9.04 8.54
CA TRP A 53 1.67 8.98 7.11
C TRP A 53 2.30 10.30 6.62
N THR A 54 3.59 10.43 6.92
CA THR A 54 4.46 11.53 6.46
C THR A 54 5.77 10.93 5.96
N ASP A 55 6.21 11.33 4.77
CA ASP A 55 7.39 10.78 4.09
C ASP A 55 7.44 9.24 4.09
N LEU A 56 6.27 8.61 3.91
CA LEU A 56 6.10 7.16 4.00
C LEU A 56 6.29 6.52 2.63
N PRO A 57 7.35 5.70 2.41
CA PRO A 57 7.58 5.02 1.13
C PRO A 57 6.66 3.79 0.99
N LEU A 58 5.35 4.03 0.93
CA LEU A 58 4.32 2.99 1.02
C LEU A 58 4.46 1.92 -0.06
N LYS A 59 4.75 2.33 -1.30
CA LYS A 59 5.01 1.40 -2.41
C LYS A 59 6.07 0.37 -2.05
N SER A 60 7.29 0.83 -1.73
CA SER A 60 8.42 -0.04 -1.42
C SER A 60 8.14 -0.96 -0.23
N LEU A 61 7.46 -0.45 0.80
CA LEU A 61 7.09 -1.24 1.98
C LEU A 61 6.11 -2.38 1.63
N LEU A 62 5.12 -2.09 0.79
CA LEU A 62 4.15 -3.10 0.36
C LEU A 62 4.76 -4.09 -0.65
N GLU A 63 5.58 -3.63 -1.60
CA GLU A 63 6.29 -4.51 -2.54
C GLU A 63 7.15 -5.54 -1.80
N GLN A 64 7.91 -5.09 -0.79
CA GLN A 64 8.74 -5.97 0.04
C GLN A 64 7.93 -7.01 0.80
N ARG A 65 6.75 -6.64 1.33
CA ARG A 65 5.94 -7.54 2.16
C ARG A 65 5.04 -8.47 1.34
N LEU A 66 4.66 -8.08 0.13
CA LEU A 66 3.73 -8.83 -0.72
C LEU A 66 4.41 -9.62 -1.83
N ASP A 67 5.68 -9.34 -2.13
CA ASP A 67 6.41 -9.89 -3.27
C ASP A 67 5.64 -9.70 -4.60
N LEU A 68 5.04 -8.52 -4.74
CA LEU A 68 4.18 -8.13 -5.86
C LEU A 68 4.51 -6.71 -6.29
N PRO A 69 4.39 -6.38 -7.59
CA PRO A 69 4.40 -4.98 -8.04
C PRO A 69 3.28 -4.19 -7.36
N VAL A 70 3.59 -3.00 -6.86
CA VAL A 70 2.62 -2.10 -6.22
C VAL A 70 2.60 -0.75 -6.93
N MET A 71 1.39 -0.23 -7.13
CA MET A 71 1.17 1.14 -7.59
C MET A 71 0.34 1.90 -6.56
N ILE A 72 0.76 3.13 -6.27
CA ILE A 72 0.08 4.02 -5.33
C ILE A 72 -0.46 5.19 -6.14
N GLU A 73 -1.75 5.45 -6.01
CA GLU A 73 -2.46 6.49 -6.74
C GLU A 73 -3.27 7.36 -5.79
N ASN A 74 -3.45 8.62 -6.19
CA ASN A 74 -4.39 9.50 -5.51
C ASN A 74 -5.82 9.00 -5.76
N ASP A 75 -6.68 9.10 -4.75
CA ASP A 75 -8.08 8.66 -4.81
C ASP A 75 -9.06 9.73 -5.34
N ALA A 76 -8.56 10.94 -5.69
CA ALA A 76 -9.34 12.10 -6.15
C ALA A 76 -9.06 12.53 -7.60
#